data_AF-A0A174APL2-F1
#
_entry.id   AF-A0A174APL2-F1
#
_cell.length_a   1.000
_cell.length_b   1.000
_cell.length_c   1.000
_cell.angle_alpha   90.00
_cell.angle_beta   90.00
_cell.angle_gamma   90.00
#
_symmetry.space_group_name_H-M   'P 1'
#
loop_
_entity.id
_entity.type
_entity.pdbx_description
1 polymer ?
#
loop_
_entity_poly.entity_id
_entity_poly.type
_entity_poly.pdbx_seq_one_letter_code
_entity_poly.pdbx_strand_id
1 'polypeptide(L)' 'MSMSIKDVAAAAEVLTCLSQKKIKLDGIITQEWNLNQYPNAFHFLEQYPEQVVKMVVRIGEDQQT' A
#
# COMPACT_ATOMS: atom_id res chain seq x y z
N MET A 1 -3.14 -7.80 20.43
CA MET A 1 -4.40 -7.72 19.67
C MET A 1 -4.56 -9.02 18.89
N SER A 2 -5.52 -9.88 19.22
CA SER A 2 -5.79 -11.08 18.42
C SER A 2 -6.83 -10.76 17.35
N MET A 3 -6.52 -11.05 16.09
CA MET A 3 -7.47 -10.93 14.99
C MET A 3 -8.61 -11.94 15.16
N SER A 4 -9.84 -11.55 14.84
CA SER A 4 -10.98 -12.48 14.87
C SER A 4 -10.88 -13.47 13.71
N ILE A 5 -11.39 -14.69 13.89
CA ILE A 5 -11.47 -15.70 12.81
C ILE A 5 -12.23 -15.14 11.59
N LYS A 6 -13.20 -14.24 11.81
CA LYS A 6 -13.94 -13.57 10.74
C LYS A 6 -13.05 -12.66 9.88
N ASP A 7 -12.10 -11.97 10.50
CA ASP A 7 -11.18 -11.06 9.81
C ASP A 7 -10.19 -11.85 8.93
N VAL A 8 -9.76 -13.03 9.40
CA VAL A 8 -8.89 -13.94 8.66
C VAL A 8 -9.62 -14.50 7.42
N ALA A 9 -10.88 -14.89 7.57
CA ALA A 9 -11.69 -15.39 6.46
C ALA A 9 -11.92 -14.33 5.38
N ALA A 10 -12.24 -13.10 5.79
CA ALA A 10 -12.41 -11.98 4.85
C ALA A 10 -11.10 -11.65 4.11
N ALA A 11 -9.96 -11.66 4.81
CA ALA A 11 -8.65 -11.46 4.17
C ALA A 11 -8.35 -12.56 3.14
N ALA A 12 -8.63 -13.83 3.46
CA ALA A 12 -8.42 -14.95 2.55
C ALA A 12 -9.28 -14.85 1.27
N GLU A 13 -10.52 -14.37 1.39
CA GLU A 13 -11.40 -14.13 0.25
C GLU A 13 -10.85 -13.03 -0.65
N VAL A 14 -10.41 -11.89 -0.08
CA VAL A 14 -9.81 -10.80 -0.84
C VAL A 14 -8.55 -11.24 -1.57
N LEU A 15 -7.67 -12.00 -0.90
CA LEU A 15 -6.46 -12.56 -1.52
C LEU A 15 -6.80 -13.51 -2.67
N THR A 16 -7.86 -14.31 -2.53
CA THR A 16 -8.35 -15.19 -3.60
C THR A 16 -8.86 -14.38 -4.80
N CYS A 17 -9.61 -13.31 -4.56
CA CYS A 17 -10.09 -12.43 -5.63
C CYS A 17 -8.92 -11.72 -6.35
N LEU A 18 -7.87 -11.34 -5.62
CA LEU A 18 -6.65 -10.77 -6.20
C LEU A 18 -5.89 -11.77 -7.06
N SER A 19 -5.69 -13.01 -6.59
CA SER A 19 -4.97 -14.04 -7.37
C SER A 19 -5.71 -14.42 -8.66
N GLN A 20 -7.04 -14.37 -8.62
CA GLN A 20 -7.91 -14.60 -9.77
C GLN A 20 -8.04 -13.38 -10.70
N LYS A 21 -7.34 -12.27 -10.43
CA LYS A 21 -7.43 -11.00 -11.17
C LYS A 21 -8.86 -10.44 -11.25
N LYS A 22 -9.73 -10.81 -10.31
CA LYS A 22 -11.11 -10.29 -10.20
C LYS A 22 -11.12 -8.86 -9.66
N ILE A 23 -10.06 -8.48 -8.94
CA ILE A 23 -9.82 -7.13 -8.47
C ILE A 23 -8.59 -6.60 -9.22
N LYS A 24 -8.72 -5.46 -9.89
CA LYS A 24 -7.60 -4.73 -10.48
C LYS A 24 -7.07 -3.73 -9.46
N LEU A 25 -5.78 -3.82 -9.15
CA LEU A 25 -5.09 -2.87 -8.27
C LEU A 25 -4.30 -1.81 -9.05
N ASP A 26 -4.32 -1.88 -10.38
CA ASP A 26 -3.59 -0.96 -11.26
C ASP A 26 -4.04 0.49 -10.99
N GLY A 27 -3.08 1.37 -10.72
CA GLY A 27 -3.33 2.78 -10.45
C GLY A 27 -3.90 3.10 -9.06
N ILE A 28 -4.06 2.11 -8.16
CA ILE A 28 -4.45 2.39 -6.77
C ILE A 28 -3.28 3.02 -6.02
N ILE A 29 -2.08 2.44 -6.15
CA ILE A 29 -0.85 3.01 -5.59
C ILE A 29 -0.41 4.13 -6.52
N THR A 30 -0.54 5.37 -6.06
CA THR A 30 -0.12 6.56 -6.85
C THR A 30 1.20 7.13 -6.37
N GLN A 31 1.63 6.79 -5.15
CA GLN A 31 2.90 7.24 -4.57
C GLN A 31 3.60 6.08 -3.86
N GLU A 32 4.89 5.92 -4.16
CA GLU A 32 5.74 4.89 -3.61
C GLU A 32 7.04 5.53 -3.10
N TRP A 33 7.38 5.26 -1.85
CA TRP A 33 8.52 5.84 -1.16
C TRP A 33 9.37 4.76 -0.51
N ASN A 34 10.66 5.03 -0.38
CA ASN A 34 11.54 4.21 0.46
C ASN A 34 11.46 4.66 1.92
N LEU A 35 11.75 3.76 2.86
CA LEU A 35 11.72 4.04 4.28
C LEU A 35 12.64 5.21 4.67
N ASN A 36 13.80 5.35 4.01
CA ASN A 36 14.74 6.46 4.23
C ASN A 36 14.15 7.84 3.87
N GLN A 37 13.10 7.88 3.05
CA GLN A 37 12.38 9.09 2.61
C GLN A 37 11.03 9.24 3.33
N TYR A 38 10.76 8.44 4.37
CA TYR A 38 9.49 8.47 5.08
C TYR A 38 9.03 9.89 5.47
N PRO A 39 9.88 10.78 6.03
CA PRO A 39 9.44 12.15 6.31
C PRO A 39 8.99 12.93 5.06
N ASN A 40 9.68 12.77 3.94
CA ASN A 40 9.35 13.47 2.68
C ASN A 40 8.01 12.98 2.11
N ALA A 41 7.67 11.71 2.31
CA ALA A 41 6.39 11.16 1.89
C ALA A 41 5.19 11.89 2.53
N PHE A 42 5.30 12.26 3.82
CA PHE A 42 4.26 13.04 4.50
C PHE A 42 4.22 14.49 4.03
N HIS A 43 5.38 15.12 3.83
CA HIS A 43 5.42 16.48 3.27
C HIS A 43 4.78 16.53 1.87
N PHE A 44 5.02 15.51 1.03
CA PHE A 44 4.37 15.40 -0.27
C PHE A 44 2.85 15.28 -0.14
N LEU A 45 2.37 14.43 0.76
CA LEU A 45 0.93 14.26 1.01
C LEU A 45 0.27 15.56 1.49
N GLU A 46 0.95 16.34 2.33
CA GLU A 46 0.46 17.63 2.79
C GLU A 46 0.40 18.68 1.68
N GLN A 47 1.37 18.69 0.77
CA GLN A 47 1.48 19.66 -0.32
C GLN A 47 0.58 19.33 -1.51
N TYR A 48 0.41 18.06 -1.83
CA TYR A 48 -0.30 17.57 -3.02
C TYR A 48 -1.29 16.46 -2.70
N PRO A 49 -2.25 16.68 -1.77
CA PRO A 49 -3.18 15.64 -1.34
C PRO A 49 -4.03 15.09 -2.50
N GLU A 50 -4.33 15.91 -3.52
CA GLU A 50 -5.11 15.53 -4.70
C GLU A 50 -4.40 14.51 -5.61
N GLN A 51 -3.07 14.37 -5.47
CA GLN A 51 -2.27 13.43 -6.26
C GLN A 51 -2.14 12.06 -5.59
N VAL A 52 -2.74 11.88 -4.40
CA VAL A 52 -2.60 10.66 -3.60
C VAL A 52 -3.93 9.91 -3.49
N VAL A 53 -4.00 8.74 -4.13
CA VAL A 53 -5.09 7.75 -3.90
C VAL A 53 -4.66 6.77 -2.81
N LYS A 54 -3.49 6.15 -2.99
CA LYS A 54 -2.83 5.33 -1.97
C LYS A 54 -1.33 5.55 -2.04
N MET A 55 -0.78 5.90 -0.87
CA MET A 55 0.66 5.96 -0.66
C MET A 55 1.14 4.69 0.03
N VAL A 56 2.28 4.15 -0.42
CA VAL A 56 2.96 3.03 0.22
C VAL A 56 4.41 3.41 0.53
N VAL A 57 4.91 2.92 1.66
CA VAL A 57 6.32 3.05 2.04
C VAL A 57 6.90 1.64 2.07
N ARG A 58 7.93 1.41 1.25
CA ARG A 58 8.63 0.12 1.20
C ARG A 58 9.62 0.01 2.34
N ILE A 59 9.53 -1.11 3.05
CA ILE A 59 10.46 -1.51 4.11
C ILE A 59 11.31 -2.66 3.54
N GLY A 60 12.58 -2.41 3.25
CA GLY A 60 13.51 -3.36 2.61
C GLY A 60 14.82 -2.68 2.20
N GLU A 61 15.77 -3.43 1.63
CA GLU A 61 17.02 -2.85 1.13
C GLU A 61 16.74 -1.85 0.01
N ASP A 62 17.24 -0.63 0.17
CA ASP A 62 17.22 0.38 -0.87
C ASP A 62 17.90 -0.19 -2.11
N GLN A 63 17.17 -0.40 -3.20
CA GLN A 63 17.81 -0.65 -4.49
C GLN A 63 18.41 0.67 -4.98
N GLN A 64 19.55 1.04 -4.40
CA GLN A 64 20.46 2.04 -4.96
C GLN A 64 21.23 1.36 -6.10
N THR A 65 20.71 1.48 -7.32
CA THR A 65 21.53 1.37 -8.54
C THR A 65 21.85 2.76 -9.04
#